data_AF-A0A534W118-F1
#
_entry.id   AF-A0A534W118-F1
#
_cell.length_a   1.000
_cell.length_b   1.000
_cell.length_c   1.000
_cell.angle_alpha   90.00
_cell.angle_beta   90.00
_cell.angle_gamma   90.00
#
_symmetry.space_group_name_H-M   'P 1'
#
loop_
_entity.id
_entity.type
_entity.pdbx_description
1 polymer ?
#
loop_
_entity_poly.entity_id
_entity_poly.type
_entity_poly.pdbx_seq_one_letter_code
_entity_poly.pdbx_strand_id
1 'polypeptide(L)'
;MSTRLVTLSLVGVAAMLLPGHSPYRQWYAYRAKHLVVVTDEARPGALAVASAIASAIAARWPETRSVAAAARSPTEVVKLLSSGQLQVGLVPAADALEALDGRGRFTEIGKVPLRAVATVGDDLLVVLESCVRERAHAIAQALAESRADGPLPKKALLRGPAPIPFHPGALDYYEGRTASEGRPL
;
A
#
# COMPACT_ATOMS: atom_id res chain seq x y z
N MET A 1 -6.60 -31.08 -71.87
CA MET A 1 -6.53 -32.00 -70.71
C MET A 1 -5.18 -31.77 -70.05
N SER A 2 -5.12 -30.91 -69.01
CA SER A 2 -5.08 -31.27 -67.57
C SER A 2 -3.75 -31.94 -67.17
N THR A 3 -2.95 -31.51 -66.19
CA THR A 3 -3.03 -30.46 -65.16
C THR A 3 -1.61 -30.17 -64.65
N ARG A 4 -1.34 -28.93 -64.22
CA ARG A 4 -0.05 -28.41 -63.76
C ARG A 4 0.36 -28.92 -62.37
N LEU A 5 1.67 -28.94 -62.15
CA LEU A 5 2.40 -29.13 -60.88
C LEU A 5 1.82 -28.29 -59.73
N VAL A 6 1.72 -28.88 -58.53
CA VAL A 6 1.67 -28.15 -57.26
C VAL A 6 2.72 -28.72 -56.32
N THR A 7 3.82 -27.99 -56.20
CA THR A 7 4.85 -28.09 -55.19
C THR A 7 4.25 -27.75 -53.83
N LEU A 8 4.34 -28.66 -52.86
CA LEU A 8 3.90 -28.39 -51.49
C LEU A 8 4.79 -27.32 -50.85
N SER A 9 4.13 -26.28 -50.37
CA SER A 9 4.71 -25.05 -49.84
C SER A 9 5.25 -25.22 -48.41
N LEU A 10 6.27 -24.42 -48.11
CA LEU A 10 6.80 -24.09 -46.78
C LEU A 10 5.70 -24.06 -45.69
N VAL A 11 5.87 -24.87 -44.65
CA VAL A 11 5.29 -24.57 -43.33
C VAL A 11 6.31 -23.71 -42.59
N GLY A 12 6.15 -22.40 -42.73
CA GLY A 12 6.64 -21.45 -41.74
C GLY A 12 5.63 -21.38 -40.60
N VAL A 13 6.04 -21.79 -39.40
CA VAL A 13 5.44 -21.27 -38.17
C VAL A 13 6.57 -20.71 -37.34
N ALA A 14 6.55 -19.39 -37.25
CA ALA A 14 7.45 -18.53 -36.51
C ALA A 14 7.56 -18.96 -35.04
N ALA A 15 8.67 -19.62 -34.69
CA ALA A 15 9.11 -19.78 -33.31
C ALA A 15 9.93 -18.56 -32.86
N MET A 16 9.43 -17.35 -33.12
CA MET A 16 10.03 -16.12 -32.60
C MET A 16 8.93 -15.18 -32.12
N LEU A 17 9.25 -14.51 -31.00
CA LEU A 17 8.46 -13.51 -30.27
C LEU A 17 7.63 -14.06 -29.10
N LEU A 18 8.25 -14.83 -28.21
CA LEU A 18 7.93 -14.65 -26.79
C LEU A 18 8.45 -13.26 -26.41
N PRO A 19 7.61 -12.27 -26.07
CA PRO A 19 8.13 -11.03 -25.55
C PRO A 19 8.76 -11.35 -24.20
N GLY A 20 10.09 -11.25 -24.14
CA GLY A 20 10.83 -11.06 -22.89
C GLY A 20 10.49 -9.69 -22.30
N HIS A 21 9.23 -9.47 -21.96
CA HIS A 21 8.84 -8.35 -21.12
C HIS A 21 9.08 -8.79 -19.69
N SER A 22 10.04 -8.15 -19.04
CA SER A 22 10.28 -8.43 -17.63
C SER A 22 8.97 -8.25 -16.85
N PRO A 23 8.69 -9.10 -15.84
CA PRO A 23 7.41 -9.12 -15.11
C PRO A 23 7.05 -7.77 -14.46
N TYR A 24 8.00 -6.84 -14.41
CA TYR A 24 7.84 -5.48 -13.95
C TYR A 24 6.69 -4.73 -14.62
N ARG A 25 6.44 -4.86 -15.94
CA ARG A 25 5.34 -4.13 -16.59
C ARG A 25 3.96 -4.56 -16.06
N GLN A 26 3.76 -5.85 -15.86
CA GLN A 26 2.53 -6.38 -15.27
C GLN A 26 2.38 -5.95 -13.80
N TRP A 27 3.49 -5.94 -13.05
CA TRP A 27 3.53 -5.45 -11.67
C TRP A 27 3.21 -3.94 -11.55
N TYR A 28 3.77 -3.10 -12.44
CA TYR A 28 3.44 -1.68 -12.49
C TYR A 28 1.95 -1.44 -12.80
N ALA A 29 1.41 -2.17 -13.79
CA ALA A 29 -0.02 -2.07 -14.13
C ALA A 29 -0.93 -2.56 -13.00
N TYR A 30 -0.52 -3.61 -12.28
CA TYR A 30 -1.24 -4.12 -11.11
C TYR A 30 -1.31 -3.06 -10.01
N ARG A 31 -0.17 -2.47 -9.65
CA ARG A 31 -0.08 -1.46 -8.58
C ARG A 31 -0.64 -0.09 -8.93
N ALA A 32 -0.70 0.25 -10.21
CA ALA A 32 -1.44 1.43 -10.65
C ALA A 32 -2.95 1.32 -10.35
N LYS A 33 -3.46 0.08 -10.20
CA LYS A 33 -4.89 -0.22 -10.02
C LYS A 33 -5.25 -0.77 -8.64
N HIS A 34 -4.26 -1.10 -7.80
CA HIS A 34 -4.46 -1.70 -6.48
C HIS A 34 -3.69 -0.92 -5.42
N LEU A 35 -4.41 -0.46 -4.38
CA LEU A 35 -3.81 0.04 -3.15
C LEU A 35 -3.54 -1.15 -2.23
N VAL A 36 -2.27 -1.50 -2.07
CA VAL A 36 -1.85 -2.62 -1.22
C VAL A 36 -1.55 -2.14 0.19
N VAL A 37 -2.21 -2.74 1.17
CA VAL A 37 -1.91 -2.60 2.60
C VAL A 37 -1.01 -3.76 3.00
N VAL A 38 0.28 -3.49 3.16
CA VAL A 38 1.26 -4.53 3.48
C VAL A 38 1.54 -4.60 4.98
N THR A 39 1.61 -5.81 5.51
CA THR A 39 2.05 -6.10 6.87
C THR A 39 3.12 -7.19 6.84
N ASP A 40 3.69 -7.57 7.97
CA ASP A 40 4.58 -8.73 8.05
C ASP A 40 3.84 -10.01 8.46
N GLU A 41 4.22 -11.13 7.85
CA GLU A 41 3.64 -12.45 8.10
C GLU A 41 4.07 -13.05 9.45
N ALA A 42 5.16 -12.54 10.03
CA ALA A 42 5.72 -13.01 11.28
C ALA A 42 4.79 -12.71 12.49
N ARG A 43 3.84 -11.78 12.34
CA ARG A 43 2.91 -11.38 13.40
C ARG A 43 1.54 -12.05 13.23
N PRO A 44 1.12 -12.91 14.19
CA PRO A 44 -0.21 -13.51 14.19
C PRO A 44 -1.30 -12.43 14.16
N GLY A 45 -2.29 -12.59 13.27
CA GLY A 45 -3.43 -11.69 13.16
C GLY A 45 -3.18 -10.38 12.42
N ALA A 46 -1.92 -9.99 12.16
CA ALA A 46 -1.62 -8.73 11.47
C ALA A 46 -2.19 -8.70 10.04
N LEU A 47 -2.18 -9.84 9.34
CA LEU A 47 -2.81 -9.95 8.01
C LEU A 47 -4.33 -9.79 8.05
N ALA A 48 -4.99 -10.26 9.11
CA ALA A 48 -6.42 -10.07 9.28
C ALA A 48 -6.76 -8.59 9.49
N VAL A 49 -5.96 -7.88 10.29
CA VAL A 49 -6.09 -6.42 10.48
C VAL A 49 -5.83 -5.68 9.16
N ALA A 50 -4.77 -6.01 8.44
CA ALA A 50 -4.48 -5.43 7.12
C ALA A 50 -5.63 -5.68 6.12
N SER A 51 -6.23 -6.87 6.12
CA SER A 51 -7.38 -7.22 5.29
C SER A 51 -8.63 -6.41 5.62
N ALA A 52 -8.91 -6.21 6.92
CA ALA A 52 -9.98 -5.35 7.38
C ALA A 52 -9.77 -3.89 6.93
N ILE A 53 -8.54 -3.37 7.06
CA ILE A 53 -8.18 -2.03 6.59
C ILE A 53 -8.36 -1.91 5.06
N ALA A 54 -7.85 -2.87 4.30
CA ALA A 54 -7.99 -2.90 2.85
C ALA A 54 -9.47 -2.94 2.43
N SER A 55 -10.28 -3.73 3.12
CA SER A 55 -11.73 -3.81 2.90
C SER A 55 -12.44 -2.49 3.22
N ALA A 56 -12.05 -1.79 4.29
CA ALA A 56 -12.57 -0.46 4.62
C ALA A 56 -12.23 0.57 3.52
N ILE A 57 -10.99 0.55 3.01
CA ILE A 57 -10.56 1.41 1.90
C ILE A 57 -11.35 1.08 0.63
N ALA A 58 -11.48 -0.20 0.27
CA ALA A 58 -12.19 -0.64 -0.92
C ALA A 58 -13.71 -0.37 -0.85
N ALA A 59 -14.32 -0.44 0.33
CA ALA A 59 -15.73 -0.10 0.50
C ALA A 59 -16.02 1.38 0.21
N ARG A 60 -15.06 2.27 0.52
CA ARG A 60 -15.20 3.71 0.29
C ARG A 60 -14.70 4.16 -1.08
N TRP A 61 -13.56 3.65 -1.56
CA TRP A 61 -13.07 3.87 -2.93
C TRP A 61 -12.84 2.53 -3.64
N PRO A 62 -13.90 1.95 -4.23
CA PRO A 62 -13.83 0.69 -4.94
C PRO A 62 -12.79 0.67 -6.07
N GLU A 63 -12.52 1.83 -6.67
CA GLU A 63 -11.54 1.99 -7.75
C GLU A 63 -10.12 1.66 -7.32
N THR A 64 -9.81 1.79 -6.03
CA THR A 64 -8.49 1.45 -5.47
C THR A 64 -8.26 -0.05 -5.42
N ARG A 65 -9.31 -0.88 -5.54
CA ARG A 65 -9.25 -2.34 -5.42
C ARG A 65 -8.32 -2.77 -4.28
N SER A 66 -8.50 -2.14 -3.12
CA SER A 66 -7.53 -2.29 -2.05
C SER A 66 -7.48 -3.74 -1.56
N VAL A 67 -6.25 -4.24 -1.36
CA VAL A 67 -5.98 -5.61 -0.93
C VAL A 67 -4.89 -5.62 0.14
N ALA A 68 -4.92 -6.65 0.99
CA ALA A 68 -3.85 -6.88 1.94
C ALA A 68 -2.77 -7.79 1.35
N ALA A 69 -1.53 -7.58 1.77
CA ALA A 69 -0.40 -8.45 1.47
C ALA A 69 0.47 -8.65 2.71
N ALA A 70 1.19 -9.76 2.76
CA ALA A 70 2.17 -10.04 3.81
C ALA A 70 3.58 -10.08 3.21
N ALA A 71 4.51 -9.37 3.83
CA ALA A 71 5.94 -9.46 3.59
C ALA A 71 6.58 -10.38 4.65
N ARG A 72 7.81 -10.85 4.42
CA ARG A 72 8.46 -11.80 5.33
C ARG A 72 8.85 -11.18 6.67
N SER A 73 9.05 -9.87 6.70
CA SER A 73 9.50 -9.16 7.90
C SER A 73 9.11 -7.67 7.89
N PRO A 74 9.08 -7.00 9.06
CA PRO A 74 8.87 -5.55 9.14
C PRO A 74 9.89 -4.74 8.33
N THR A 75 11.15 -5.21 8.29
CA THR A 75 12.21 -4.63 7.45
C THR A 75 11.85 -4.66 5.97
N GLU A 76 11.23 -5.75 5.50
CA GLU A 76 10.77 -5.87 4.12
C GLU A 76 9.55 -4.98 3.85
N VAL A 77 8.61 -4.86 4.79
CA VAL A 77 7.51 -3.88 4.70
C VAL A 77 8.06 -2.48 4.45
N VAL A 78 9.00 -2.03 5.26
CA VAL A 78 9.60 -0.69 5.14
C VAL A 78 10.41 -0.55 3.84
N LYS A 79 11.14 -1.58 3.39
CA LYS A 79 11.81 -1.58 2.07
C LYS A 79 10.82 -1.43 0.92
N LEU A 80 9.68 -2.10 0.99
CA LEU A 80 8.63 -2.00 -0.02
C LEU A 80 8.03 -0.60 -0.05
N LEU A 81 7.85 0.05 1.11
CA LEU A 81 7.42 1.45 1.15
C LEU A 81 8.49 2.38 0.59
N SER A 82 9.73 2.31 1.08
CA SER A 82 10.80 3.26 0.74
C SER A 82 11.21 3.20 -0.74
N SER A 83 11.17 2.02 -1.35
CA SER A 83 11.40 1.84 -2.79
C SER A 83 10.22 2.29 -3.66
N GLY A 84 9.13 2.76 -3.04
CA GLY A 84 7.89 3.03 -3.74
C GLY A 84 7.29 1.78 -4.36
N GLN A 85 7.59 0.60 -3.81
CA GLN A 85 7.04 -0.68 -4.22
C GLN A 85 5.67 -1.00 -3.62
N LEU A 86 5.27 -0.37 -2.52
CA LEU A 86 3.92 -0.38 -1.97
C LEU A 86 3.63 0.99 -1.33
N GLN A 87 2.37 1.31 -1.04
CA GLN A 87 1.98 2.67 -0.65
C GLN A 87 1.66 2.78 0.85
N VAL A 88 1.14 1.71 1.44
CA VAL A 88 0.59 1.70 2.79
C VAL A 88 1.13 0.48 3.54
N GLY A 89 1.66 0.70 4.74
CA GLY A 89 2.15 -0.35 5.62
C GLY A 89 1.40 -0.39 6.94
N LEU A 90 1.22 -1.58 7.50
CA LEU A 90 0.79 -1.80 8.87
C LEU A 90 1.97 -2.38 9.63
N VAL A 91 2.55 -1.60 10.54
CA VAL A 91 3.76 -1.98 11.29
C VAL A 91 3.60 -1.66 12.77
N PRO A 92 4.30 -2.36 13.67
CA PRO A 92 4.31 -2.00 15.09
C PRO A 92 4.78 -0.56 15.29
N ALA A 93 4.23 0.14 16.28
CA ALA A 93 4.60 1.53 16.57
C ALA A 93 6.10 1.72 16.85
N ALA A 94 6.73 0.74 17.51
CA ALA A 94 8.17 0.74 17.77
C ALA A 94 8.99 0.64 16.47
N ASP A 95 8.61 -0.27 15.57
CA ASP A 95 9.29 -0.44 14.28
C ASP A 95 9.15 0.81 13.39
N ALA A 96 7.99 1.47 13.43
CA ALA A 96 7.78 2.73 12.71
C ALA A 96 8.74 3.83 13.19
N LEU A 97 8.97 3.93 14.50
CA LEU A 97 9.92 4.88 15.09
C LEU A 97 11.37 4.53 14.72
N GLU A 98 11.75 3.26 14.85
CA GLU A 98 13.10 2.82 14.46
C GLU A 98 13.37 3.06 12.98
N ALA A 99 12.40 2.82 12.11
CA ALA A 99 12.49 3.10 10.67
C ALA A 99 12.59 4.60 10.37
N LEU A 100 11.83 5.44 11.07
CA LEU A 100 11.92 6.91 10.94
C LEU A 100 13.31 7.42 11.29
N ASP A 101 13.89 6.89 12.36
CA ASP A 101 15.21 7.28 12.84
C ASP A 101 16.36 6.57 12.11
N GLY A 102 16.07 5.54 11.31
CA GLY A 102 17.08 4.71 10.64
C GLY A 102 17.94 3.92 11.62
N ARG A 103 17.34 3.41 12.70
CA ARG A 103 18.02 2.71 13.79
C ARG A 103 17.55 1.25 13.89
N GLY A 104 18.15 0.49 14.81
CA GLY A 104 17.77 -0.89 15.07
C GLY A 104 17.88 -1.76 13.83
N ARG A 105 16.82 -2.51 13.51
CA ARG A 105 16.77 -3.39 12.33
C ARG A 105 16.70 -2.65 10.98
N PHE A 106 16.58 -1.32 11.00
CA PHE A 106 16.49 -0.47 9.80
C PHE A 106 17.80 0.26 9.47
N THR A 107 18.89 0.00 10.21
CA THR A 107 20.20 0.65 9.98
C THR A 107 20.68 0.50 8.53
N GLU A 108 20.52 -0.68 7.92
CA GLU A 108 20.90 -0.95 6.52
C GLU A 108 20.02 -0.22 5.48
N ILE A 109 18.77 0.10 5.83
CA ILE A 109 17.86 0.86 4.97
C ILE A 109 18.10 2.37 5.11
N GLY A 110 18.54 2.79 6.30
CA GLY A 110 18.63 4.18 6.69
C GLY A 110 17.28 4.76 7.09
N LYS A 111 17.23 6.08 7.22
CA LYS A 111 16.03 6.83 7.63
C LYS A 111 14.97 6.75 6.55
N VAL A 112 13.76 6.31 6.91
CA VAL A 112 12.60 6.33 6.03
C VAL A 112 11.58 7.32 6.59
N PRO A 113 11.21 8.38 5.85
CA PRO A 113 10.32 9.42 6.36
C PRO A 113 8.87 8.90 6.43
N LEU A 114 8.58 8.05 7.40
CA LEU A 114 7.26 7.48 7.65
C LEU A 114 6.38 8.49 8.38
N ARG A 115 5.10 8.50 8.02
CA ARG A 115 4.05 9.28 8.67
C ARG A 115 2.90 8.35 9.04
N ALA A 116 2.37 8.51 10.25
CA ALA A 116 1.19 7.77 10.68
C ALA A 116 -0.07 8.32 9.98
N VAL A 117 -0.92 7.43 9.47
CA VAL A 117 -2.28 7.76 9.03
C VAL A 117 -3.27 7.42 10.11
N ALA A 118 -3.08 6.29 10.81
CA ALA A 118 -3.93 5.88 11.91
C ALA A 118 -3.18 4.99 12.91
N THR A 119 -3.59 5.02 14.17
CA THR A 119 -3.27 4.02 15.19
C THR A 119 -4.30 2.89 15.14
N VAL A 120 -3.85 1.63 15.14
CA VAL A 120 -4.69 0.44 15.06
C VAL A 120 -4.20 -0.59 16.09
N GLY A 121 -4.72 -0.53 17.30
CA GLY A 121 -4.16 -1.31 18.42
C GLY A 121 -2.74 -0.83 18.72
N ASP A 122 -1.79 -1.77 18.76
CA ASP A 122 -0.35 -1.50 18.97
C ASP A 122 0.39 -1.18 17.65
N ASP A 123 -0.32 -1.23 16.53
CA ASP A 123 0.22 -0.95 15.20
C ASP A 123 -0.10 0.45 14.72
N LEU A 124 0.71 0.92 13.79
CA LEU A 124 0.47 2.11 13.00
C LEU A 124 0.21 1.72 11.55
N LEU A 125 -0.85 2.29 10.99
CA LEU A 125 -0.98 2.39 9.55
C LEU A 125 -0.12 3.57 9.09
N VAL A 126 0.91 3.29 8.29
CA VAL A 126 1.92 4.25 7.88
C VAL A 126 1.96 4.42 6.36
N VAL A 127 2.37 5.61 5.94
CA VAL A 127 2.70 5.97 4.56
C VAL A 127 4.03 6.72 4.55
N LEU A 128 4.64 6.89 3.38
CA LEU A 128 5.74 7.84 3.24
C LEU A 128 5.24 9.28 3.39
N GLU A 129 6.10 10.18 3.85
CA GLU A 129 5.87 11.62 3.90
C GLU A 129 5.53 12.22 2.55
N SER A 130 6.03 11.64 1.46
CA SER A 130 5.71 12.03 0.09
C SER A 130 4.31 11.59 -0.36
N CYS A 131 3.55 10.90 0.48
CA CYS A 131 2.17 10.54 0.17
C CYS A 131 1.35 11.80 -0.07
N VAL A 132 0.56 11.78 -1.15
CA VAL A 132 -0.30 12.91 -1.51
C VAL A 132 -1.30 13.17 -0.37
N ARG A 133 -1.45 14.44 0.03
CA ARG A 133 -2.27 14.86 1.18
C ARG A 133 -3.70 14.34 1.08
N GLU A 134 -4.30 14.47 -0.09
CA GLU A 134 -5.65 13.99 -0.40
C GLU A 134 -5.74 12.47 -0.20
N ARG A 135 -4.72 11.70 -0.59
CA ARG A 135 -4.72 10.24 -0.40
C ARG A 135 -4.67 9.87 1.08
N ALA A 136 -3.82 10.53 1.87
CA ALA A 136 -3.74 10.26 3.31
C ALA A 136 -5.03 10.67 4.05
N HIS A 137 -5.61 11.83 3.71
CA HIS A 137 -6.92 12.28 4.21
C HIS A 137 -7.98 11.24 3.93
N ALA A 138 -8.04 10.81 2.67
CA ALA A 138 -9.04 9.87 2.25
C ALA A 138 -8.84 8.54 3.02
N ILE A 139 -7.60 8.04 3.21
CA ILE A 139 -7.38 6.77 3.94
C ILE A 139 -7.88 6.89 5.38
N ALA A 140 -7.56 8.01 6.04
CA ALA A 140 -8.06 8.30 7.39
C ALA A 140 -9.59 8.30 7.44
N GLN A 141 -10.25 8.88 6.42
CA GLN A 141 -11.70 8.89 6.28
C GLN A 141 -12.28 7.49 6.13
N ALA A 142 -11.72 6.67 5.25
CA ALA A 142 -12.22 5.31 5.01
C ALA A 142 -12.19 4.46 6.30
N LEU A 143 -11.11 4.56 7.06
CA LEU A 143 -10.97 3.88 8.36
C LEU A 143 -11.96 4.38 9.41
N ALA A 144 -12.25 5.68 9.42
CA ALA A 144 -13.12 6.30 10.41
C ALA A 144 -14.60 5.97 10.14
N GLU A 145 -15.03 6.06 8.89
CA GLU A 145 -16.40 5.75 8.47
C GLU A 145 -16.70 4.25 8.57
N SER A 146 -15.72 3.38 8.30
CA SER A 146 -15.88 1.93 8.42
C SER A 146 -15.97 1.44 9.87
N ARG A 147 -15.97 2.30 10.89
CA ARG A 147 -16.11 1.88 12.29
C ARG A 147 -17.55 1.71 12.73
N ALA A 148 -18.48 2.46 12.14
CA ALA A 148 -19.88 2.31 12.48
C ALA A 148 -20.38 0.91 12.08
N ASP A 149 -20.03 0.49 10.85
CA ASP A 149 -20.61 -0.68 10.17
C ASP A 149 -19.59 -1.59 9.46
N GLY A 150 -18.29 -1.32 9.58
CA GLY A 150 -17.25 -2.02 8.82
C GLY A 150 -16.35 -2.96 9.64
N PRO A 151 -15.29 -3.50 9.02
CA PRO A 151 -14.52 -4.64 9.54
C PRO A 151 -13.53 -4.28 10.66
N LEU A 152 -13.44 -3.01 11.06
CA LEU A 152 -12.52 -2.54 12.10
C LEU A 152 -13.21 -2.48 13.47
N PRO A 153 -12.50 -2.80 14.57
CA PRO A 153 -13.07 -2.77 15.91
C PRO A 153 -13.49 -1.35 16.32
N LYS A 154 -14.74 -1.22 16.78
CA LYS A 154 -15.38 0.07 17.16
C LYS A 154 -14.60 0.88 18.20
N LYS A 155 -13.82 0.23 19.07
CA LYS A 155 -13.16 0.83 20.25
C LYS A 155 -11.72 1.31 20.06
N ALA A 156 -11.04 1.04 18.94
CA ALA A 156 -9.67 1.54 18.77
C ALA A 156 -9.70 3.08 18.69
N LEU A 157 -8.70 3.84 19.11
CA LEU A 157 -8.60 5.25 18.69
C LEU A 157 -7.81 5.27 17.38
N LEU A 158 -8.27 5.92 16.30
CA LEU A 158 -7.46 6.07 15.06
C LEU A 158 -6.43 7.20 15.18
N ARG A 159 -6.66 8.13 16.10
CA ARG A 159 -5.74 9.21 16.45
C ARG A 159 -5.29 9.05 17.91
N GLY A 160 -4.78 7.87 18.25
CA GLY A 160 -4.14 7.60 19.52
C GLY A 160 -2.71 8.19 19.57
N PRO A 161 -2.01 8.03 20.70
CA PRO A 161 -0.60 8.34 20.79
C PRO A 161 0.19 7.57 19.71
N ALA A 162 0.98 8.29 18.91
CA ALA A 162 1.88 7.69 17.94
C ALA A 162 3.30 8.20 18.18
N PRO A 163 4.32 7.33 18.23
CA PRO A 163 5.72 7.74 18.40
C PRO A 163 6.31 8.44 17.18
N ILE A 164 5.60 8.43 16.05
CA ILE A 164 5.96 9.16 14.83
C ILE A 164 4.86 10.19 14.50
N PRO A 165 5.20 11.29 13.81
CA PRO A 165 4.21 12.31 13.46
C PRO A 165 3.15 11.75 12.49
N PHE A 166 1.91 12.22 12.67
CA PHE A 166 0.85 11.95 11.72
C PHE A 166 1.08 12.66 10.38
N HIS A 167 0.55 12.09 9.31
CA HIS A 167 0.54 12.69 8.00
C HIS A 167 -0.41 13.91 8.00
N PRO A 168 -0.03 15.07 7.43
CA PRO A 168 -0.88 16.26 7.42
C PRO A 168 -2.29 15.99 6.88
N GLY A 169 -2.43 15.25 5.78
CA GLY A 169 -3.76 14.90 5.26
C GLY A 169 -4.62 14.08 6.21
N ALA A 170 -4.03 13.16 6.99
CA ALA A 170 -4.77 12.41 7.99
C ALA A 170 -5.22 13.32 9.14
N LEU A 171 -4.37 14.26 9.56
CA LEU A 171 -4.73 15.28 10.55
C LEU A 171 -5.85 16.17 10.05
N ASP A 172 -5.80 16.60 8.79
CA ASP A 172 -6.86 17.43 8.19
C ASP A 172 -8.21 16.73 8.34
N TYR A 173 -8.30 15.42 8.03
CA TYR A 173 -9.52 14.65 8.26
C TYR A 173 -9.94 14.62 9.74
N TYR A 174 -9.03 14.25 10.66
CA TYR A 174 -9.37 14.12 12.08
C TYR A 174 -9.70 15.45 12.78
N GLU A 175 -9.30 16.58 12.18
CA GLU A 175 -9.57 17.92 12.68
C GLU A 175 -10.73 18.61 11.94
N GLY A 176 -11.34 17.92 10.96
CA GLY A 176 -12.44 18.47 10.16
C GLY A 176 -12.01 19.52 9.13
N ARG A 177 -10.71 19.62 8.82
CA ARG A 177 -10.18 20.47 7.75
C ARG A 177 -10.25 19.73 6.42
N THR A 178 -10.64 20.43 5.36
CA THR A 178 -10.65 19.82 4.03
C THR A 178 -9.22 19.75 3.48
N ALA A 179 -8.86 18.71 2.73
CA ALA A 179 -7.49 18.51 2.21
C ALA A 179 -6.93 19.71 1.39
N SER A 180 -7.81 20.61 0.94
CA SER A 180 -7.48 21.82 0.16
C SER A 180 -7.08 23.05 1.00
N GLU A 181 -7.37 23.09 2.31
CA GLU A 181 -7.20 24.31 3.13
C GLU A 181 -5.74 24.58 3.57
N GLY A 182 -4.79 23.72 3.19
CA GLY A 182 -3.38 23.81 3.60
C GLY A 182 -2.40 24.29 2.54
N ARG A 183 -2.84 25.01 1.50
CA ARG A 183 -1.94 25.55 0.46
C ARG A 183 -1.63 27.03 0.77
N PRO A 184 -0.40 27.39 1.19
CA PRO A 184 -0.01 28.79 1.15
C PRO A 184 0.12 29.20 -0.33
N LEU A 185 -0.41 30.38 -0.65
CA LEU A 185 -0.21 31.06 -1.93
C LEU A 185 1.26 31.44 -2.11
#